data_AF-A0A0A9CX66-F1
#
_entry.id   AF-A0A0A9CX66-F1
#
_cell.length_a   1.000
_cell.length_b   1.000
_cell.length_c   1.000
_cell.angle_alpha   90.00
_cell.angle_beta   90.00
_cell.angle_gamma   90.00
#
_symmetry.space_group_name_H-M   'P 1'
#
loop_
_entity.id
_entity.type
_entity.pdbx_description
1 polymer ?
#
loop_
_entity_poly.entity_id
_entity_poly.type
_entity_poly.pdbx_seq_one_letter_code
_entity_poly.pdbx_strand_id
1 'polypeptide(L)'
;MLREAYAHPAVEGVMLWGFWELFMSRDDAHLVDAEGQINEAGRRLLQLKREWLTHTHGHADENGEFKFRGHHGEYHVDVTTPTGKFSQTFTVDKDDAPMVLNIKV
;
A
#
# COMPACT_ATOMS: atom_id res chain seq x y z
N MET A 1 -7.24 -1.19 17.43
CA MET A 1 -7.58 0.09 16.76
C MET A 1 -7.31 0.11 15.25
N LEU A 2 -6.08 0.36 14.75
CA LEU A 2 -5.88 0.58 13.30
C LEU A 2 -6.25 -0.63 12.43
N ARG A 3 -5.93 -1.85 12.86
CA ARG A 3 -6.32 -3.09 12.16
C ARG A 3 -7.82 -3.34 12.19
N GLU A 4 -8.50 -3.00 13.29
CA GLU A 4 -9.96 -3.12 13.38
C GLU A 4 -10.65 -2.16 12.42
N ALA A 5 -10.18 -0.90 12.36
CA ALA A 5 -10.69 0.09 11.42
C ALA A 5 -10.46 -0.38 9.97
N TYR A 6 -9.25 -0.88 9.66
CA TYR A 6 -8.89 -1.40 8.35
C TYR A 6 -9.75 -2.61 7.92
N ALA A 7 -10.17 -3.45 8.87
CA ALA A 7 -10.98 -4.63 8.59
C ALA A 7 -12.45 -4.30 8.26
N HIS A 8 -12.92 -3.08 8.56
CA HIS A 8 -14.33 -2.73 8.39
C HIS A 8 -14.58 -2.08 7.02
N PRO A 9 -15.42 -2.66 6.14
CA PRO A 9 -15.55 -2.24 4.73
C PRO A 9 -16.18 -0.86 4.50
N ALA A 10 -16.77 -0.27 5.54
CA ALA A 10 -17.31 1.09 5.52
C ALA A 10 -16.31 2.17 5.98
N VAL A 11 -15.11 1.77 6.42
CA VAL A 11 -14.06 2.72 6.78
C VAL A 11 -13.27 3.06 5.52
N GLU A 12 -13.38 4.32 5.08
CA GLU A 12 -12.66 4.81 3.89
C GLU A 12 -11.32 5.47 4.22
N GLY A 13 -11.08 5.80 5.49
CA GLY A 13 -9.83 6.41 5.93
C GLY A 13 -9.71 6.57 7.45
N VAL A 14 -8.48 6.76 7.91
CA VAL A 14 -8.16 7.04 9.32
C VAL A 14 -7.24 8.26 9.37
N MET A 15 -7.67 9.32 10.05
CA MET A 15 -6.90 10.54 10.23
C MET A 15 -6.35 10.59 11.66
N LEU A 16 -5.04 10.79 11.78
CA LEU A 16 -4.37 11.00 13.06
C LEU A 16 -4.30 12.50 13.37
N TRP A 17 -4.63 12.86 14.61
CA TRP A 17 -4.61 14.25 15.05
C TRP A 17 -3.20 14.69 15.44
N GLY A 18 -2.35 14.86 14.42
CA GLY A 18 -0.93 15.15 14.60
C GLY A 18 -0.07 13.89 14.72
N PHE A 19 1.24 14.09 14.62
CA PHE A 19 2.23 13.01 14.75
C PHE A 19 3.56 13.48 15.35
N TRP A 20 3.83 14.79 15.36
CA TRP A 20 5.10 15.36 15.82
C TRP A 20 4.93 16.01 17.19
N GLU A 21 5.80 15.65 18.13
CA GLU A 21 5.73 16.02 19.56
C GLU A 21 5.49 17.51 19.78
N LEU A 22 6.23 18.38 19.07
CA LEU A 22 6.16 19.83 19.24
C LEU A 22 4.78 20.44 18.89
N PHE A 23 3.90 19.69 18.22
CA PHE A 23 2.58 20.13 17.77
C PHE A 23 1.43 19.28 18.31
N MET A 24 1.68 18.40 19.28
CA MET A 24 0.63 17.62 19.92
C MET A 24 -0.07 18.41 21.03
N SER A 25 -1.38 18.21 21.17
CA SER A 25 -2.16 18.81 22.27
C SER A 25 -2.05 18.04 23.60
N ARG A 26 -1.35 16.89 23.60
CA ARG A 26 -1.20 15.99 24.74
C ARG A 26 0.21 15.41 24.74
N ASP A 27 0.73 15.20 25.95
CA ASP A 27 1.98 14.47 26.18
C ASP A 27 1.82 13.01 25.74
N ASP A 28 2.94 12.40 25.31
CA ASP A 28 3.02 10.99 24.85
C ASP A 28 2.05 10.59 23.72
N ALA A 29 1.49 11.55 22.99
CA ALA A 29 0.56 11.31 21.89
C ALA A 29 1.20 11.41 20.49
N HIS A 30 2.52 11.56 20.41
CA HIS A 30 3.26 11.69 19.15
C HIS A 30 3.75 10.34 18.61
N LEU A 31 4.13 10.33 17.33
CA LEU A 31 4.81 9.21 16.66
C LEU A 31 6.28 9.53 16.36
N VAL A 32 6.60 10.82 16.36
CA VAL A 32 7.91 11.40 16.10
C VAL A 32 8.20 12.41 17.21
N ASP A 33 9.35 12.27 17.87
CA ASP A 33 9.77 13.17 18.94
C ASP A 33 10.24 14.54 18.42
N ALA A 34 10.55 15.46 19.33
CA ALA A 34 11.00 16.81 19.01
C ALA A 34 12.24 16.84 18.11
N GLU A 35 13.14 15.86 18.27
CA GLU A 35 14.36 15.67 17.49
C GLU A 35 14.14 14.94 16.15
N GLY A 36 12.90 14.58 15.83
CA GLY A 36 12.54 13.92 14.58
C GLY A 36 12.76 12.41 14.56
N GLN A 37 13.05 11.79 15.72
CA GLN A 37 13.17 10.34 15.82
C GLN A 37 11.79 9.69 15.96
N ILE A 38 11.61 8.59 15.26
CA ILE A 38 10.35 7.83 15.31
C ILE A 38 10.34 7.03 16.62
N ASN A 39 9.24 7.07 17.36
CA ASN A 39 9.07 6.26 18.57
C ASN A 39 8.50 4.85 18.27
N GLU A 40 8.23 4.05 19.30
CA GLU A 40 7.68 2.70 19.09
C GLU A 40 6.31 2.70 18.42
N ALA A 41 5.40 3.61 18.79
CA ALA A 41 4.09 3.73 18.15
C ALA A 41 4.22 4.06 16.66
N GLY A 42 5.11 5.00 16.31
CA GLY A 42 5.42 5.35 14.93
C GLY A 42 6.02 4.17 14.15
N ARG A 43 6.94 3.40 14.75
CA ARG A 43 7.49 2.18 14.12
C ARG A 43 6.40 1.16 13.82
N ARG A 44 5.44 0.95 14.73
CA ARG A 44 4.31 0.05 14.52
C ARG A 44 3.38 0.53 13.41
N LEU A 45 3.09 1.83 13.33
CA LEU A 45 2.32 2.40 12.21
C LEU A 45 3.02 2.17 10.87
N LEU A 46 4.34 2.39 10.79
CA LEU A 46 5.10 2.16 9.55
C LEU A 46 5.15 0.68 9.17
N GLN A 47 5.19 -0.22 10.16
CA GLN A 47 5.09 -1.66 9.90
C GLN A 47 3.73 -2.05 9.31
N LEU A 48 2.63 -1.52 9.87
CA LEU A 48 1.28 -1.71 9.32
C LEU A 48 1.17 -1.17 7.89
N LYS A 49 1.69 0.05 7.67
CA LYS A 49 1.72 0.64 6.32
C LYS A 49 2.43 -0.26 5.32
N ARG A 50 3.58 -0.85 5.68
CA ARG A 50 4.29 -1.79 4.79
C ARG A 50 3.50 -3.06 4.52
N GLU A 51 2.81 -3.58 5.53
CA GLU A 51 1.96 -4.77 5.39
C GLU A 51 0.76 -4.53 4.46
N TRP A 52 0.17 -3.33 4.50
CA TRP A 52 -1.02 -3.00 3.71
C TRP A 52 -0.72 -2.45 2.31
N LEU A 53 0.53 -2.11 2.02
CA LEU A 53 0.92 -1.71 0.67
C LEU A 53 1.24 -2.94 -0.17
N THR A 54 0.54 -3.10 -1.28
CA THR A 54 0.78 -4.21 -2.21
C THR A 54 2.03 -3.91 -3.04
N HIS A 55 3.01 -4.80 -2.96
CA HIS A 55 4.19 -4.79 -3.84
C HIS A 55 4.37 -6.18 -4.43
N THR A 56 4.50 -6.26 -5.74
CA THR A 56 4.69 -7.54 -6.45
C THR A 56 5.71 -7.39 -7.56
N HIS A 57 6.39 -8.49 -7.88
CA HIS A 57 7.24 -8.62 -9.04
C HIS A 57 7.23 -10.07 -9.50
N GLY A 58 7.42 -10.31 -10.78
CA GLY A 58 7.52 -11.65 -11.33
C GLY A 58 7.55 -11.65 -12.84
N HIS A 59 7.41 -12.86 -13.40
CA HIS A 59 7.38 -13.09 -14.83
C HIS A 59 5.96 -13.41 -15.28
N ALA A 60 5.63 -13.00 -16.51
CA ALA A 60 4.46 -13.51 -17.19
C ALA A 60 4.60 -15.02 -17.43
N ASP A 61 3.50 -15.75 -17.48
CA ASP A 61 3.49 -17.15 -17.85
C ASP A 61 3.64 -17.36 -19.37
N GLU A 62 3.57 -18.63 -19.82
CA GLU A 62 3.71 -19.01 -21.23
C GLU A 62 2.64 -18.38 -22.14
N ASN A 63 1.51 -17.93 -21.57
CA ASN A 63 0.44 -17.25 -22.29
C ASN A 63 0.59 -15.72 -22.27
N GLY A 64 1.63 -15.18 -21.64
CA GLY A 64 1.81 -13.75 -21.46
C GLY A 64 0.94 -13.15 -20.34
N GLU A 65 0.41 -13.99 -19.44
CA GLU A 65 -0.44 -13.54 -18.34
C GLU A 65 0.37 -13.36 -17.05
N PHE A 66 0.07 -12.30 -16.29
CA PHE A 66 0.57 -12.12 -14.94
C PHE A 66 -0.60 -12.05 -13.95
N LYS A 67 -0.69 -13.04 -13.07
CA LYS A 67 -1.75 -13.13 -12.05
C LYS A 67 -1.41 -12.23 -10.88
N PHE A 68 -2.29 -11.26 -10.61
CA PHE A 68 -2.10 -10.27 -9.56
C PHE A 68 -3.15 -10.41 -8.45
N ARG A 69 -2.71 -10.21 -7.20
CA ARG A 69 -3.58 -10.02 -6.05
C ARG A 69 -3.07 -8.81 -5.26
N GLY A 70 -3.95 -7.85 -5.05
CA GLY A 70 -3.68 -6.63 -4.30
C GLY A 70 -4.95 -6.07 -3.69
N HIS A 71 -4.81 -5.04 -2.87
CA HIS A 71 -5.95 -4.25 -2.39
C HIS A 71 -6.62 -3.51 -3.56
N HIS A 72 -7.90 -3.17 -3.42
CA HIS A 72 -8.60 -2.37 -4.43
C HIS A 72 -7.92 -1.02 -4.62
N GLY A 73 -7.86 -0.54 -5.86
CA GLY A 73 -7.20 0.72 -6.20
C GLY A 73 -6.49 0.70 -7.55
N GLU A 74 -5.90 1.84 -7.89
CA GLU A 74 -5.11 2.01 -9.11
C GLU A 74 -3.66 1.58 -8.86
N TYR A 75 -3.12 0.81 -9.80
CA TYR A 75 -1.74 0.34 -9.79
C TYR A 75 -1.00 0.78 -11.04
N HIS A 76 0.28 1.02 -10.87
CA HIS A 76 1.24 1.23 -11.94
C HIS A 76 2.13 -0.01 -12.03
N VAL A 77 2.28 -0.56 -13.23
CA VAL A 77 3.18 -1.68 -13.48
C VAL A 77 4.17 -1.34 -14.57
N ASP A 78 5.43 -1.60 -14.26
CA ASP A 78 6.53 -1.53 -15.22
C ASP A 78 6.78 -2.91 -15.81
N VAL A 79 6.61 -3.02 -17.12
CA VAL A 79 6.84 -4.26 -17.88
C VAL A 79 8.19 -4.16 -18.57
N THR A 80 9.02 -5.18 -18.40
CA THR A 80 10.29 -5.33 -19.13
C THR A 80 10.19 -6.53 -20.07
N THR A 81 10.38 -6.31 -21.36
CA THR A 81 10.45 -7.33 -22.39
C THR A 81 11.85 -7.34 -23.02
N PRO A 82 12.20 -8.34 -23.84
CA PRO A 82 13.44 -8.31 -24.61
C PRO A 82 13.55 -7.12 -25.57
N THR A 83 12.41 -6.57 -26.00
CA THR A 83 12.33 -5.47 -26.98
C THR A 83 12.30 -4.09 -26.35
N GLY A 84 12.03 -3.97 -25.04
CA GLY A 84 12.02 -2.68 -24.35
C GLY A 84 11.37 -2.69 -22.97
N LYS A 85 11.12 -1.50 -22.45
CA LYS A 85 10.39 -1.27 -21.20
C LYS A 85 9.22 -0.34 -21.45
N PHE A 86 8.08 -0.63 -20.86
CA PHE A 86 6.92 0.25 -20.88
C PHE A 86 6.17 0.16 -19.55
N SER A 87 5.39 1.20 -19.25
CA SER A 87 4.55 1.26 -18.05
C SER A 87 3.08 1.26 -18.46
N GLN A 88 2.23 0.62 -17.68
CA GLN A 88 0.79 0.67 -17.84
C GLN A 88 0.11 0.79 -16.49
N THR A 89 -1.12 1.30 -16.49
CA THR A 89 -1.97 1.37 -15.31
C THR A 89 -3.12 0.38 -15.42
N PHE A 90 -3.56 -0.11 -14.27
CA PHE A 90 -4.75 -0.94 -14.16
C PHE A 90 -5.42 -0.73 -12.80
N THR A 91 -6.70 -1.07 -12.72
CA THR A 91 -7.49 -0.95 -11.49
C THR A 91 -7.84 -2.34 -10.97
N VAL A 92 -7.64 -2.56 -9.67
CA VAL A 92 -8.24 -3.67 -8.95
C VAL A 92 -9.54 -3.19 -8.34
N ASP A 93 -10.65 -3.77 -8.80
CA ASP A 93 -11.98 -3.48 -8.28
C ASP A 93 -12.16 -4.06 -6.87
N LYS A 94 -13.25 -3.68 -6.20
CA LYS A 94 -13.57 -4.13 -4.84
C LYS A 94 -14.01 -5.61 -4.77
N ASP A 95 -14.11 -6.29 -5.90
CA ASP A 95 -14.56 -7.67 -5.99
C ASP A 95 -13.43 -8.66 -5.63
N ASP A 96 -13.77 -9.79 -5.01
CA ASP A 96 -12.81 -10.81 -4.54
C ASP A 96 -12.12 -11.63 -5.66
N ALA A 97 -12.34 -11.29 -6.93
CA ALA A 97 -11.75 -11.98 -8.05
C ALA A 97 -10.28 -11.57 -8.25
N PRO A 98 -9.33 -12.52 -8.41
CA PRO A 98 -7.95 -12.18 -8.75
C PRO A 98 -7.90 -11.49 -10.12
N MET A 99 -7.17 -10.38 -10.19
CA MET A 99 -7.03 -9.63 -11.43
C MET A 99 -5.93 -10.25 -12.29
N VAL A 100 -6.24 -10.56 -13.54
CA VAL A 100 -5.26 -11.05 -14.52
C VAL A 100 -4.81 -9.89 -15.38
N LEU A 101 -3.52 -9.59 -15.33
CA LEU A 101 -2.90 -8.59 -16.19
C LEU A 101 -2.47 -9.25 -17.49
N ASN A 102 -3.13 -8.89 -18.60
CA ASN A 102 -2.71 -9.32 -19.93
C ASN A 102 -1.58 -8.41 -20.41
N ILE A 103 -0.36 -8.95 -20.44
CA ILE A 103 0.80 -8.22 -20.94
C ILE A 103 0.83 -8.39 -22.45
N LYS A 104 0.36 -7.36 -23.19
CA LYS A 104 0.52 -7.33 -24.65
C LYS A 104 2.00 -7.11 -24.96
N VAL A 105 2.68 -8.17 -25.41
CA VAL A 105 4.05 -8.13 -25.94
C VAL A 105 4.02 -7.89 -27.43
#